data_AF-A0AAV7SAD6-F1
#
_entry.id   AF-A0AAV7SAD6-F1
#
_cell.length_a   1.000
_cell.length_b   1.000
_cell.length_c   1.000
_cell.angle_alpha   90.00
_cell.angle_beta   90.00
_cell.angle_gamma   90.00
#
_symmetry.space_group_name_H-M   'P 1'
#
loop_
_entity.id
_entity.type
_entity.pdbx_description
1 polymer ?
#
loop_
_entity_poly.entity_id
_entity_poly.type
_entity_poly.pdbx_seq_one_letter_code
_entity_poly.pdbx_strand_id
1 'polypeptide(L)' 'VKASLPTPLEGPGHPFKPGNWLMTKNFQRTNSLQPRWRGPAQVLLATQRAVEGRKNWIHASHCKRAPIPLQYTPTAE' A
#
# COMPACT_ATOMS: atom_id res chain seq x y z
N VAL A 1 31.05 -19.68 11.15
CA VAL A 1 30.03 -18.72 11.61
C VAL A 1 29.28 -17.99 10.46
N LYS A 2 29.76 -18.01 9.21
CA LYS A 2 29.08 -17.34 8.07
C LYS A 2 27.75 -17.98 7.58
N ALA A 3 27.45 -19.22 7.96
CA ALA A 3 26.32 -19.99 7.44
C ALA A 3 24.96 -19.70 8.12
N SER A 4 24.89 -18.74 9.04
CA SER A 4 23.69 -18.50 9.87
C SER A 4 22.98 -17.18 9.54
N LEU A 5 23.43 -16.42 8.54
CA LEU A 5 22.78 -15.16 8.18
C LEU A 5 21.61 -15.44 7.23
N PRO A 6 20.40 -14.90 7.49
CA PRO A 6 19.29 -15.01 6.57
C PRO A 6 19.64 -14.30 5.25
N THR A 7 19.25 -14.89 4.13
CA THR A 7 19.43 -14.28 2.81
C THR A 7 18.74 -12.90 2.80
N PRO A 8 19.44 -11.83 2.41
CA PRO A 8 18.81 -10.53 2.23
C PRO A 8 17.64 -10.65 1.26
N LEU A 9 16.49 -10.10 1.62
CA LEU A 9 15.31 -10.14 0.77
C LEU A 9 15.57 -9.31 -0.49
N GLU A 10 15.89 -9.93 -1.62
CA GLU A 10 16.07 -9.23 -2.90
C GLU A 10 14.70 -8.80 -3.45
N GLY A 11 14.33 -7.56 -3.15
CA GLY A 11 13.15 -6.89 -3.72
C GLY A 11 11.96 -6.70 -2.77
N PRO A 12 10.88 -6.10 -3.27
CA PRO A 12 9.68 -5.84 -2.47
C PRO A 12 9.01 -7.13 -2.03
N GLY A 13 8.86 -7.31 -0.72
CA GLY A 13 8.08 -8.40 -0.12
C GLY A 13 6.58 -8.26 -0.33
N HIS A 14 6.16 -7.41 -1.26
CA HIS A 14 4.77 -7.09 -1.54
C HIS A 14 4.56 -6.72 -3.01
N PRO A 15 3.36 -6.96 -3.56
CA PRO A 15 3.10 -6.75 -4.98
C PRO A 15 2.68 -5.32 -5.35
N PHE A 16 2.92 -4.34 -4.47
CA PHE A 16 2.62 -2.92 -4.75
C PHE A 16 3.71 -2.30 -5.61
N LYS A 17 3.29 -1.65 -6.70
CA LYS A 17 4.15 -0.88 -7.61
C LYS A 17 3.64 0.56 -7.67
N PRO A 18 4.51 1.55 -7.96
CA PRO A 18 4.07 2.90 -8.29
C PRO A 18 2.97 2.88 -9.37
N GLY A 19 1.93 3.70 -9.20
CA GLY A 19 0.76 3.74 -10.08
C GLY A 19 -0.40 2.81 -9.68
N ASN A 20 -0.17 1.81 -8.82
CA ASN A 20 -1.27 0.99 -8.31
C ASN A 20 -2.14 1.78 -7.35
N TRP A 21 -3.42 1.44 -7.28
CA TRP A 21 -4.33 1.98 -6.27
C TRP A 21 -4.42 1.04 -5.07
N LEU A 22 -4.39 1.62 -3.88
CA LEU A 22 -4.51 0.89 -2.62
C LEU A 22 -5.37 1.62 -1.61
N MET A 23 -5.89 0.87 -0.66
CA MET A 23 -6.53 1.36 0.54
C MET A 23 -5.64 1.10 1.75
N THR A 24 -5.64 2.01 2.70
CA THR A 24 -4.82 1.92 3.92
C THR A 24 -5.68 1.62 5.13
N LYS A 25 -5.23 0.73 6.00
CA LYS A 25 -5.94 0.43 7.25
C LYS A 25 -5.98 1.66 8.17
N ASN A 26 -7.17 1.99 8.68
CA ASN A 26 -7.36 3.05 9.66
C ASN A 26 -7.20 2.50 11.09
N PHE A 27 -6.11 2.89 11.77
CA PHE A 27 -5.85 2.51 13.15
C PHE A 27 -6.43 3.47 14.19
N GLN A 28 -6.70 4.72 13.81
CA GLN A 28 -7.23 5.75 14.71
C GLN A 28 -8.77 5.66 14.86
N ARG A 29 -9.31 4.45 14.73
CA ARG A 29 -10.75 4.22 14.74
C ARG A 29 -11.27 4.32 16.18
N THR A 30 -12.15 5.28 16.44
CA THR A 30 -12.77 5.48 17.77
C THR A 30 -14.13 4.81 17.92
N ASN A 31 -14.81 4.51 16.81
CA ASN A 31 -16.13 3.86 16.80
C ASN A 31 -16.12 2.58 15.93
N SER A 32 -16.81 1.54 16.37
CA SER A 32 -16.91 0.26 15.64
C SER A 32 -17.59 0.38 14.26
N LEU A 33 -18.43 1.39 14.05
CA LEU A 33 -19.15 1.64 12.79
C LEU A 33 -18.31 2.40 11.75
N GLN A 34 -17.16 2.95 12.12
CA GLN A 34 -16.29 3.66 11.17
C GLN A 34 -15.60 2.69 10.20
N PRO A 35 -15.38 3.12 8.93
CA PRO A 35 -14.73 2.30 7.93
C PRO A 35 -13.29 1.95 8.35
N ARG A 36 -12.96 0.66 8.25
CA ARG A 36 -11.63 0.13 8.61
C ARG A 36 -10.55 0.47 7.58
N TRP A 37 -10.93 0.77 6.36
CA TRP A 37 -10.02 1.10 5.26
C TRP A 37 -10.27 2.55 4.84
N ARG A 38 -9.21 3.35 4.80
CA ARG A 38 -9.23 4.68 4.19
C ARG A 38 -9.15 4.53 2.68
N GLY A 39 -9.84 5.44 2.00
CA GLY A 39 -10.15 5.40 0.57
C GLY A 39 -8.94 5.19 -0.37
N PRO A 40 -9.21 5.11 -1.68
CA PRO A 40 -8.19 4.78 -2.66
C PRO A 40 -7.12 5.87 -2.72
N ALA A 41 -5.87 5.47 -2.53
CA ALA A 41 -4.66 6.25 -2.71
C ALA A 41 -3.78 5.58 -3.76
N GLN A 42 -3.20 6.38 -4.65
CA GLN A 42 -2.26 5.90 -5.64
C GLN A 42 -0.89 5.71 -5.00
N VAL A 43 -0.21 4.60 -5.28
CA VAL A 43 1.17 4.39 -4.84
C VAL A 43 2.08 5.33 -5.61
N LEU A 44 2.80 6.17 -4.90
CA LEU A 44 3.84 7.05 -5.46
C LEU A 44 5.19 6.33 -5.42
N LEU A 45 5.51 5.71 -4.28
CA LEU A 45 6.77 5.00 -4.06
C LEU A 45 6.53 3.68 -3.33
N ALA A 46 7.32 2.66 -3.70
CA ALA A 46 7.26 1.33 -3.11
C ALA A 46 8.68 0.91 -2.72
N THR A 47 8.91 0.66 -1.43
CA THR A 47 10.16 0.08 -0.91
C THR A 47 9.95 -1.39 -0.58
N GLN A 48 10.90 -2.03 0.11
CA GLN A 48 10.81 -3.47 0.34
C GLN A 48 9.61 -3.88 1.22
N ARG A 49 9.22 -3.02 2.16
CA ARG A 49 8.23 -3.32 3.21
C ARG A 49 7.16 -2.24 3.36
N ALA A 50 7.33 -1.09 2.73
CA ALA A 50 6.45 0.05 2.90
C ALA A 50 6.13 0.70 1.56
N VAL A 51 4.94 1.28 1.50
CA VAL A 51 4.43 2.01 0.35
C VAL A 51 4.06 3.42 0.76
N GLU A 52 4.32 4.36 -0.13
CA GLU A 52 3.94 5.76 0.01
C GLU A 52 2.75 6.04 -0.92
N GLY A 53 1.65 6.52 -0.36
CA GLY A 53 0.42 6.79 -1.12
C GLY A 53 0.11 8.27 -1.33
N ARG A 54 0.20 9.09 -0.28
CA ARG A 54 -0.10 10.54 -0.38
C ARG A 54 0.93 11.38 0.35
N LYS A 55 1.12 11.13 1.64
CA LYS A 55 2.08 11.86 2.51
C LYS A 55 2.64 11.01 3.64
N ASN A 56 2.35 9.71 3.67
CA ASN A 56 2.72 8.81 4.76
C ASN A 56 3.27 7.50 4.19
N TRP A 57 4.34 7.02 4.83
CA TRP A 57 4.84 5.66 4.67
C TRP A 57 3.97 4.69 5.45
N ILE A 58 3.48 3.67 4.76
CA ILE A 58 2.60 2.67 5.34
C ILE A 58 3.21 1.30 5.10
N HIS A 59 3.37 0.51 6.15
CA HIS A 59 3.82 -0.87 6.00
C HIS A 59 2.85 -1.66 5.11
N ALA A 60 3.37 -2.45 4.17
CA ALA A 60 2.57 -3.10 3.14
C ALA A 60 1.51 -4.07 3.69
N SER A 61 1.71 -4.64 4.88
CA SER A 61 0.69 -5.45 5.56
C SER A 61 -0.57 -4.66 5.97
N HIS A 62 -0.49 -3.34 5.98
CA HIS A 62 -1.60 -2.43 6.29
C HIS A 62 -2.23 -1.83 5.03
N CYS A 63 -1.80 -2.29 3.85
CA CYS A 63 -2.34 -1.89 2.56
C CYS A 63 -3.14 -3.03 1.94
N LYS A 64 -4.21 -2.66 1.23
CA LYS A 64 -5.02 -3.57 0.42
C LYS A 64 -5.11 -3.00 -0.99
N ARG A 65 -5.03 -3.84 -2.03
CA ARG A 65 -5.26 -3.38 -3.41
C ARG A 65 -6.67 -2.80 -3.55
N ALA A 66 -6.77 -1.68 -4.24
CA ALA A 66 -8.02 -1.03 -4.57
C ALA A 66 -8.23 -1.03 -6.10
N PRO A 67 -9.47 -1.08 -6.58
CA PRO A 67 -9.76 -0.78 -7.98
C PRO A 67 -9.41 0.67 -8.29
N ILE A 68 -9.15 0.96 -9.57
CA ILE A 68 -8.97 2.33 -10.06
C ILE A 68 -10.29 3.08 -9.78
N PRO A 69 -10.26 4.23 -9.10
CA PRO A 69 -11.47 5.00 -8.87
C PRO A 69 -12.03 5.49 -10.21
N LEU A 70 -13.35 5.45 -10.37
CA LEU A 70 -14.05 5.92 -11.58
C LEU A 70 -13.74 7.37 -11.97
N GLN A 71 -13.20 8.17 -11.04
CA GLN A 71 -12.79 9.55 -11.29
C GLN A 71 -11.43 9.66 -12.01
N TYR A 72 -10.71 8.54 -12.17
CA TYR A 72 -9.40 8.43 -12.83
C TYR A 72 -9.42 7.41 -13.98
N THR A 73 -10.60 6.92 -14.38
CA THR A 73 -10.67 6.25 -15.69
C THR A 73 -10.25 7.28 -16.72
N PRO A 74 -9.20 7.04 -17.51
CA PRO A 74 -9.00 7.86 -18.69
C PRO A 74 -10.29 7.72 -19.48
N THR A 75 -11.02 8.82 -19.67
CA THR A 75 -12.08 8.90 -20.67
C THR A 75 -11.46 8.34 -21.94
N ALA A 76 -11.89 7.15 -22.34
CA ALA A 76 -11.45 6.57 -23.59
C ALA A 76 -11.99 7.51 -24.68
N GLU A 77 -11.10 8.32 -25.25
CA GLU A 77 -11.30 8.99 -26.52
C GLU A 77 -11.00 8.01 -27.66
#